data_AF-A0AAU2JIR8-F1
#
_entry.id   AF-A0AAU2JIR8-F1
#
_cell.length_a   1.000
_cell.length_b   1.000
_cell.length_c   1.000
_cell.angle_alpha   90.00
_cell.angle_beta   90.00
_cell.angle_gamma   90.00
#
_symmetry.space_group_name_H-M   'P 1'
#
loop_
_entity.id
_entity.type
_entity.pdbx_description
1 polymer ?
#
loop_
_entity_poly.entity_id
_entity_poly.type
_entity_poly.pdbx_seq_one_letter_code
_entity_poly.pdbx_strand_id
1 'polypeptide(L)'
;MEPGRPDRALELPEGSWWDWEVLGWDAGRLMLAACYDLTYLHGLELVFHEPLLVGCPTSFCDPVFRAPTADELARLVRQLGEEPPVVVAFETDGGGTEPVSCLIAAERLEIVQETVLRYWRADAAPGQRYAPWVRPPGEQAPAGTSGPPLTTA
;
A
#
# COMPACT_ATOMS: atom_id res chain seq x y z
N MET A 1 -11.45 20.92 -1.37
CA MET A 1 -11.18 19.57 -0.88
C MET A 1 -11.09 19.69 0.63
N GLU A 2 -12.12 19.27 1.36
CA GLU A 2 -11.96 19.15 2.82
C GLU A 2 -11.03 17.97 3.09
N PRO A 3 -10.00 18.13 3.93
CA PRO A 3 -9.22 16.99 4.40
C PRO A 3 -10.18 16.01 5.09
N GLY A 4 -10.01 14.71 4.82
CA GLY A 4 -10.85 13.66 5.40
C GLY A 4 -10.87 13.79 6.91
N ARG A 5 -12.04 14.02 7.50
CA ARG A 5 -12.18 14.17 8.94
C ARG A 5 -11.73 12.84 9.60
N PRO A 6 -10.81 12.87 10.59
CA PRO A 6 -10.18 11.67 11.14
C PRO A 6 -11.13 10.76 11.94
N ASP A 7 -12.41 11.11 12.04
CA ASP A 7 -13.46 10.40 12.77
C ASP A 7 -14.32 9.47 11.89
N ARG A 8 -14.10 9.43 10.57
CA ARG A 8 -14.92 8.61 9.66
C ARG A 8 -14.15 7.41 9.10
N ALA A 9 -14.86 6.32 8.85
CA ALA A 9 -14.34 5.22 8.08
C ALA A 9 -13.95 5.67 6.66
N LEU A 10 -12.84 5.13 6.16
CA LEU A 10 -12.42 5.35 4.78
C LEU A 10 -13.45 4.74 3.83
N GLU A 11 -13.93 5.53 2.87
CA GLU A 11 -14.80 5.05 1.80
C GLU A 11 -13.97 4.74 0.56
N LEU A 12 -13.99 3.48 0.15
CA LEU A 12 -13.32 3.02 -1.05
C LEU A 12 -14.27 3.10 -2.26
N PRO A 13 -13.72 3.27 -3.47
CA PRO A 13 -14.50 3.12 -4.69
C PRO A 13 -15.03 1.69 -4.82
N GLU A 14 -16.08 1.52 -5.63
CA GLU A 14 -16.61 0.19 -5.95
C GLU A 14 -15.54 -0.69 -6.61
N GLY A 15 -15.42 -1.92 -6.14
CA GLY A 15 -14.52 -2.93 -6.70
C GLY A 15 -14.30 -4.10 -5.74
N SER A 16 -13.55 -5.10 -6.22
CA SER A 16 -13.17 -6.26 -5.42
C SER A 16 -11.78 -6.04 -4.84
N TRP A 17 -11.72 -5.51 -3.62
CA TRP A 17 -10.47 -5.18 -2.92
C TRP A 17 -10.19 -6.20 -1.81
N TRP A 18 -9.92 -7.44 -2.21
CA TRP A 18 -9.71 -8.54 -1.27
C TRP A 18 -8.26 -8.66 -0.83
N ASP A 19 -7.34 -8.70 -1.78
CA ASP A 19 -5.90 -8.90 -1.56
C ASP A 19 -5.20 -7.55 -1.51
N TRP A 20 -4.38 -7.34 -0.49
CA TRP A 20 -3.71 -6.08 -0.20
C TRP A 20 -2.24 -6.27 0.12
N GLU A 21 -1.41 -5.33 -0.32
CA GLU A 21 -0.01 -5.30 0.07
C GLU A 21 0.58 -3.89 0.09
N VAL A 22 1.68 -3.75 0.81
CA VAL A 22 2.55 -2.58 0.78
C VAL A 22 3.48 -2.66 -0.44
N LEU A 23 3.30 -1.76 -1.40
CA LEU A 23 4.17 -1.67 -2.59
C LEU A 23 5.49 -0.97 -2.33
N GLY A 24 5.51 -0.08 -1.35
CA GLY A 24 6.67 0.71 -1.01
C GLY A 24 6.39 1.62 0.17
N TRP A 25 7.44 1.86 0.94
CA TRP A 25 7.40 2.73 2.10
C TRP A 25 8.75 3.44 2.27
N ASP A 26 8.69 4.77 2.32
CA ASP A 26 9.78 5.65 2.70
C ASP A 26 9.25 6.80 3.58
N ALA A 27 10.14 7.75 3.92
CA ALA A 27 9.78 8.89 4.78
C ALA A 27 8.73 9.83 4.16
N GLY A 28 8.59 9.87 2.84
CA GLY A 28 7.65 10.73 2.13
C GLY A 28 6.38 10.02 1.67
N ARG A 29 6.37 8.69 1.57
CA ARG A 29 5.24 7.96 1.00
C ARG A 29 5.11 6.53 1.55
N LEU A 30 3.88 6.14 1.84
CA LEU A 30 3.45 4.75 1.92
C LEU A 30 2.43 4.47 0.82
N MET A 31 2.57 3.36 0.12
CA MET A 31 1.64 2.92 -0.91
C MET A 31 1.12 1.53 -0.60
N LEU A 32 -0.21 1.42 -0.48
CA LEU A 32 -0.92 0.15 -0.48
C LEU A 32 -1.54 -0.10 -1.85
N ALA A 33 -1.53 -1.33 -2.33
CA ALA A 33 -2.26 -1.74 -3.53
C ALA A 33 -3.28 -2.81 -3.21
N ALA A 34 -4.40 -2.79 -3.94
CA ALA A 34 -5.46 -3.78 -3.78
C ALA A 34 -6.03 -4.29 -5.10
N CYS A 35 -6.46 -5.56 -5.07
CA CYS A 35 -7.25 -6.20 -6.11
C CYS A 35 -7.99 -7.41 -5.55
N TYR A 36 -8.67 -8.17 -6.40
CA TYR A 36 -9.16 -9.49 -6.03
C TYR A 36 -7.98 -10.47 -5.85
N ASP A 37 -6.98 -10.36 -6.73
CA ASP A 37 -5.71 -11.08 -6.68
C ASP A 37 -4.58 -10.17 -7.20
N LEU A 38 -3.43 -10.16 -6.55
CA LEU A 38 -2.32 -9.28 -6.89
C LEU A 38 -1.29 -9.90 -7.87
N THR A 39 -1.59 -11.01 -8.54
CA THR A 39 -0.61 -11.71 -9.39
C THR A 39 -0.24 -10.91 -10.62
N TYR A 40 -1.23 -10.38 -11.35
CA TYR A 40 -1.02 -9.79 -12.68
C TYR A 40 -1.26 -8.29 -12.74
N LEU A 41 -2.16 -7.79 -11.90
CA LEU A 41 -2.53 -6.39 -11.86
C LEU A 41 -3.04 -6.03 -10.48
N HIS A 42 -3.14 -4.72 -10.23
CA HIS A 42 -3.98 -4.19 -9.17
C HIS A 42 -4.83 -3.05 -9.70
N GLY A 43 -5.95 -2.79 -9.02
CA GLY A 43 -6.98 -1.84 -9.47
C GLY A 43 -7.17 -0.63 -8.57
N LEU A 44 -6.58 -0.66 -7.38
CA LEU A 44 -6.67 0.37 -6.36
C LEU A 44 -5.30 0.60 -5.73
N GLU A 45 -4.95 1.86 -5.52
CA GLU A 45 -3.83 2.26 -4.67
C GLU A 45 -4.30 3.25 -3.61
N LEU A 46 -3.89 3.04 -2.36
CA LEU A 46 -3.97 4.05 -1.29
C LEU A 46 -2.58 4.64 -1.09
N VAL A 47 -2.46 5.93 -1.36
CA VAL A 47 -1.20 6.66 -1.27
C VAL A 47 -1.25 7.60 -0.09
N PHE A 48 -0.53 7.25 0.96
CA PHE A 48 -0.33 8.08 2.13
C PHE A 48 0.93 8.91 1.94
N HIS A 49 0.80 10.23 1.98
CA HIS A 49 1.94 11.15 1.92
C HIS A 49 2.37 11.55 3.31
N GLU A 50 3.69 11.55 3.52
CA GLU A 50 4.34 11.88 4.79
C GLU A 50 3.73 11.04 5.93
N PRO A 51 3.90 9.69 5.88
CA PRO A 51 3.33 8.80 6.89
C PRO A 51 3.96 9.08 8.26
N LEU A 52 3.11 9.30 9.26
CA LEU A 52 3.48 9.61 10.64
C LEU A 52 3.48 8.35 11.52
N LEU A 53 2.59 7.41 11.20
CA LEU A 53 2.50 6.09 11.83
C LEU A 53 2.05 5.06 10.79
N VAL A 54 2.71 3.90 10.77
CA VAL A 54 2.27 2.75 9.96
C VAL A 54 2.19 1.53 10.87
N GLY A 55 0.96 1.09 11.14
CA GLY A 55 0.66 -0.12 11.90
C GLY A 55 -0.22 -1.05 11.09
N CYS A 56 0.37 -1.79 10.15
CA CYS A 56 -0.30 -2.85 9.41
C CYS A 56 0.71 -3.93 8.95
N PRO A 57 0.25 -5.15 8.63
CA PRO A 57 1.07 -6.13 7.92
C PRO A 57 1.53 -5.62 6.55
N THR A 58 2.60 -6.22 6.01
CA THR A 58 3.06 -5.91 4.64
C THR A 58 2.15 -6.49 3.56
N SER A 59 1.40 -7.55 3.88
CA SER A 59 0.39 -8.17 3.01
C SER A 59 -0.74 -8.70 3.87
N PHE A 60 -1.98 -8.56 3.42
CA PHE A 60 -3.16 -8.90 4.19
C PHE A 60 -4.41 -9.04 3.31
N CYS A 61 -5.47 -9.64 3.84
CA CYS A 61 -6.70 -9.93 3.10
C CYS A 61 -7.94 -9.35 3.81
N ASP A 62 -8.95 -9.04 3.01
CA ASP A 62 -10.31 -8.66 3.45
C ASP A 62 -10.34 -7.55 4.51
N PRO A 63 -9.72 -6.37 4.27
CA PRO A 63 -9.72 -5.31 5.26
C PRO A 63 -11.11 -4.70 5.42
N VAL A 64 -11.54 -4.58 6.67
CA VAL A 64 -12.76 -3.88 7.07
C VAL A 64 -12.39 -2.51 7.60
N PHE A 65 -12.52 -1.49 6.76
CA PHE A 65 -12.28 -0.10 7.14
C PHE A 65 -13.34 0.41 8.11
N ARG A 66 -12.90 1.08 9.17
CA ARG A 66 -13.77 1.63 10.22
C ARG A 66 -13.29 3.00 10.64
N ALA A 67 -14.16 3.72 11.36
CA ALA A 67 -13.73 4.91 12.07
C ALA A 67 -12.67 4.53 13.14
N PRO A 68 -11.62 5.34 13.30
CA PRO A 68 -10.72 5.23 14.44
C PRO A 68 -11.50 5.42 15.75
N THR A 69 -11.17 4.62 16.76
CA THR A 69 -11.75 4.79 18.09
C THR A 69 -11.15 6.00 18.79
N ALA A 70 -11.88 6.56 19.76
CA ALA A 70 -11.39 7.70 20.56
C ALA A 70 -10.08 7.37 21.30
N ASP A 71 -9.91 6.13 21.75
CA ASP A 71 -8.69 5.69 22.44
C ASP A 71 -7.48 5.59 21.49
N GLU A 72 -7.69 5.14 20.25
CA GLU A 72 -6.66 5.12 19.20
C GLU A 72 -6.23 6.54 18.85
N LEU A 73 -7.18 7.45 18.64
CA LEU A 73 -6.89 8.87 18.37
C LEU A 73 -6.15 9.52 19.55
N ALA A 74 -6.60 9.29 20.79
CA ALA A 74 -5.93 9.83 21.98
C ALA A 74 -4.50 9.28 22.14
N ARG A 75 -4.25 8.01 21.77
CA ARG A 75 -2.90 7.44 21.73
C ARG A 75 -2.03 8.10 20.66
N LEU A 76 -2.57 8.29 19.46
CA LEU A 76 -1.90 8.97 18.35
C LEU A 76 -1.49 10.39 18.73
N VAL A 77 -2.41 11.20 19.25
CA VAL A 77 -2.13 12.59 19.65
C VAL A 77 -1.04 12.66 20.72
N ARG A 78 -1.06 11.75 21.71
CA ARG A 78 0.00 11.71 22.73
C ARG A 78 1.37 11.32 22.15
N GLN A 79 1.39 10.48 21.13
CA GLN A 79 2.63 10.01 20.51
C GLN A 79 3.21 11.03 19.53
N LEU A 80 2.36 11.67 18.73
CA LEU A 80 2.77 12.61 17.67
C LEU A 80 2.86 14.05 18.18
N GLY A 81 2.22 14.38 19.29
CA GLY A 81 2.15 15.73 19.86
C GLY A 81 1.01 16.58 19.29
N GLU A 82 0.39 16.14 18.19
CA GLU A 82 -0.74 16.80 17.55
C GLU A 82 -1.68 15.77 16.89
N GLU A 83 -2.86 16.23 16.47
CA GLU A 83 -3.83 15.39 15.77
C GLU A 83 -3.46 15.31 14.28
N PRO A 84 -3.14 14.11 13.76
CA PRO A 84 -2.76 13.95 12.36
C PRO A 84 -3.96 14.23 11.43
N PRO A 85 -3.76 14.88 10.27
CA PRO A 85 -4.86 15.22 9.36
C PRO A 85 -5.59 14.00 8.80
N VAL A 86 -4.88 12.88 8.62
CA VAL A 86 -5.46 11.63 8.14
C VAL A 86 -5.15 10.50 9.11
N VAL A 87 -6.21 9.78 9.50
CA VAL A 87 -6.12 8.53 10.24
C VAL A 87 -7.02 7.49 9.56
N VAL A 88 -6.45 6.34 9.21
CA VAL A 88 -7.17 5.21 8.65
C VAL A 88 -7.04 4.03 9.58
N ALA A 89 -8.17 3.53 10.08
CA ALA A 89 -8.26 2.33 10.89
C ALA A 89 -8.97 1.22 10.10
N PHE A 90 -8.47 0.00 10.22
CA PHE A 90 -9.10 -1.16 9.60
C PHE A 90 -8.75 -2.44 10.36
N GLU A 91 -9.63 -3.42 10.28
CA GLU A 91 -9.37 -4.78 10.75
C GLU A 91 -9.03 -5.64 9.53
N THR A 92 -8.13 -6.61 9.68
CA THR A 92 -7.79 -7.53 8.58
C THR A 92 -7.52 -8.93 9.10
N ASP A 93 -7.66 -9.94 8.24
CA ASP A 93 -7.21 -11.28 8.56
C ASP A 93 -5.66 -11.32 8.61
N GLY A 94 -5.13 -11.51 9.82
CA GLY A 94 -3.70 -11.69 10.06
C GLY A 94 -3.21 -13.13 10.04
N GLY A 95 -4.04 -14.08 9.56
CA GLY A 95 -3.75 -15.52 9.57
C GLY A 95 -3.91 -16.17 10.95
N GLY A 96 -4.54 -15.48 11.90
CA GLY A 96 -4.82 -15.94 13.26
C GLY A 96 -6.32 -16.17 13.50
N THR A 97 -6.70 -16.48 14.74
CA THR A 97 -8.13 -16.64 15.11
C THR A 97 -8.87 -15.32 15.28
N GLU A 98 -8.14 -14.23 15.52
CA GLU A 98 -8.70 -12.89 15.73
C GLU A 98 -8.20 -11.94 14.63
N PRO A 99 -9.05 -11.02 14.15
CA PRO A 99 -8.62 -9.95 13.25
C PRO A 99 -7.51 -9.09 13.86
N VAL A 100 -6.63 -8.58 12.99
CA VAL A 100 -5.56 -7.65 13.36
C VAL A 100 -6.06 -6.23 13.16
N SER A 101 -6.13 -5.47 14.26
CA SER A 101 -6.43 -4.04 14.21
C SER A 101 -5.22 -3.25 13.70
N CYS A 102 -5.43 -2.53 12.61
CA CYS A 102 -4.43 -1.74 11.92
C CYS A 102 -4.77 -0.25 12.00
N LEU A 103 -3.71 0.57 12.05
CA LEU A 103 -3.83 2.03 12.14
C LEU A 103 -2.71 2.69 11.33
N ILE A 104 -3.08 3.58 10.41
CA ILE A 104 -2.15 4.37 9.60
C ILE A 104 -2.50 5.85 9.79
N ALA A 105 -1.49 6.67 10.09
CA ALA A 105 -1.62 8.13 10.18
C ALA A 105 -0.68 8.81 9.18
N ALA A 106 -1.14 9.88 8.54
CA ALA A 106 -0.40 10.61 7.52
C ALA A 106 -0.89 12.05 7.38
N GLU A 107 -0.13 12.88 6.68
CA GLU A 107 -0.53 14.25 6.34
C GLU A 107 -1.62 14.29 5.26
N ARG A 108 -1.59 13.34 4.33
CA ARG A 108 -2.57 13.28 3.23
C ARG A 108 -2.75 11.84 2.75
N LEU A 109 -3.96 11.55 2.29
CA LEU A 109 -4.32 10.32 1.59
C LEU A 109 -4.87 10.65 0.20
N GLU A 110 -4.38 9.93 -0.80
CA GLU A 110 -4.91 9.89 -2.15
C GLU A 110 -5.38 8.46 -2.46
N ILE A 111 -6.57 8.35 -3.05
CA ILE A 111 -7.17 7.08 -3.48
C ILE A 111 -7.13 7.06 -5.01
N VAL A 112 -6.38 6.13 -5.59
CA VAL A 112 -6.20 6.02 -7.04
C VAL A 112 -6.85 4.73 -7.53
N GLN A 113 -7.88 4.85 -8.38
CA GLN A 113 -8.53 3.71 -9.02
C GLN A 113 -8.11 3.63 -10.49
N GLU A 114 -7.10 2.83 -10.78
CA GLU A 114 -6.54 2.62 -12.12
C GLU A 114 -6.08 1.18 -12.29
N THR A 115 -6.08 0.68 -13.53
CA THR A 115 -5.49 -0.64 -13.80
C THR A 115 -3.98 -0.53 -13.90
N VAL A 116 -3.27 -1.15 -12.95
CA VAL A 116 -1.81 -1.18 -12.91
C VAL A 116 -1.30 -2.58 -13.17
N LEU A 117 -0.60 -2.76 -14.29
CA LEU A 117 -0.01 -4.04 -14.70
C LEU A 117 1.28 -4.33 -13.92
N ARG A 118 1.38 -5.55 -13.38
CA ARG A 118 2.53 -6.03 -12.61
C ARG A 118 3.49 -6.89 -13.43
N TYR A 119 3.21 -7.02 -14.72
CA TYR A 119 4.05 -7.69 -15.70
C TYR A 119 4.12 -6.87 -16.99
N TRP A 120 5.18 -7.09 -17.77
CA TRP A 120 5.30 -6.45 -19.07
C TRP A 120 4.46 -7.17 -20.13
N ARG A 121 3.77 -6.39 -20.96
CA ARG A 121 3.17 -6.82 -22.23
C ARG A 121 3.30 -5.71 -23.25
N ALA A 122 3.47 -6.03 -24.53
CA ALA A 122 3.71 -5.03 -25.58
C ALA A 122 2.45 -4.22 -25.96
N ASP A 123 1.27 -4.72 -25.60
CA ASP A 123 -0.04 -4.27 -26.05
C ASP A 123 -0.91 -3.77 -24.87
N ALA A 124 -0.31 -3.03 -23.92
CA ALA A 124 -1.10 -2.40 -22.85
C ALA A 124 -2.18 -1.47 -23.45
N ALA A 125 -3.40 -1.62 -22.97
CA ALA A 125 -4.53 -0.83 -23.42
C ALA A 125 -4.41 0.62 -22.93
N PRO A 126 -5.02 1.59 -23.63
CA PRO A 126 -5.15 2.96 -23.11
C PRO A 126 -5.76 2.97 -21.70
N GLY A 127 -5.18 3.75 -20.79
CA GLY A 127 -5.62 3.81 -19.39
C GLY A 127 -5.01 2.74 -18.48
N GLN A 128 -4.11 1.89 -18.99
CA GLN A 128 -3.30 0.99 -18.16
C GLN A 128 -1.94 1.63 -17.86
N ARG A 129 -1.51 1.53 -16.60
CA ARG A 129 -0.17 1.92 -16.14
C ARG A 129 0.63 0.68 -15.80
N TYR A 130 1.97 0.74 -15.86
CA TYR A 130 2.82 -0.31 -15.31
C TYR A 130 3.23 0.02 -13.87
N ALA A 131 3.31 -1.00 -13.03
CA ALA A 131 3.92 -0.87 -11.72
C ALA A 131 5.39 -0.41 -11.85
N PRO A 132 5.92 0.36 -10.88
CA PRO A 132 7.22 1.03 -11.03
C PRO A 132 8.42 0.08 -11.17
N TRP A 133 8.28 -1.19 -10.78
CA TRP A 133 9.31 -2.23 -10.95
C TRP A 133 9.20 -2.98 -12.29
N VAL A 134 8.14 -2.80 -13.07
CA VAL A 134 7.99 -3.45 -14.38
C VAL A 134 8.87 -2.72 -15.40
N ARG A 135 9.62 -3.50 -16.18
CA ARG A 135 10.52 -3.01 -17.23
C ARG A 135 10.30 -3.80 -18.53
N PRO A 136 10.49 -3.17 -19.70
CA PRO A 136 10.47 -3.89 -20.96
C PRO A 136 11.59 -4.94 -21.02
N PRO A 137 11.37 -6.07 -21.73
CA PRO A 137 12.40 -7.03 -22.06
C PRO A 137 13.56 -6.31 -22.77
N GLY A 138 14.79 -6.47 -22.27
CA GLY A 138 15.98 -5.81 -22.79
C GLY A 138 16.53 -4.67 -21.91
N GLU A 139 15.76 -4.18 -20.94
CA GLU A 139 16.23 -3.21 -19.92
C GLU A 139 16.46 -3.82 -18.54
N GLN A 140 16.29 -5.14 -18.39
CA GLN A 140 16.72 -5.84 -17.19
C GLN A 140 18.24 -5.75 -17.09
N ALA A 141 18.75 -5.15 -16.01
CA ALA A 141 20.19 -5.14 -15.73
C ALA A 141 20.71 -6.59 -15.80
N PRO A 142 21.87 -6.84 -16.43
CA PRO A 142 22.41 -8.20 -16.53
C PRO A 142 22.52 -8.77 -15.11
N ALA A 143 21.93 -9.95 -14.90
CA ALA A 143 22.14 -10.74 -13.70
C ALA A 143 23.64 -10.80 -13.43
N GLY A 144 24.05 -10.36 -12.23
CA GLY A 144 25.45 -10.15 -11.90
C GLY A 144 26.33 -11.32 -12.33
N THR A 145 27.27 -11.06 -13.23
CA THR A 145 28.46 -11.89 -13.42
C THR A 145 29.27 -11.83 -12.14
N SER A 146 29.04 -12.77 -11.23
CA SER A 146 29.93 -13.04 -10.10
C SER A 146 30.84 -14.22 -10.44
N GLY A 147 32.16 -13.98 -10.37
CA GLY A 147 33.19 -15.01 -10.35
C GLY A 147 34.38 -14.70 -11.25
N PRO A 148 35.53 -14.26 -10.72
CA PRO A 148 36.79 -14.32 -11.48
C PRO A 148 37.23 -15.78 -11.67
N PRO A 149 37.97 -16.12 -12.74
CA PRO A 149 38.43 -17.48 -12.97
C PRO A 149 39.43 -17.90 -11.89
N LEU A 150 39.23 -19.09 -11.32
CA LEU A 150 40.22 -19.76 -10.47
C LEU A 150 41.48 -20.05 -11.29
N THR A 151 42.58 -19.36 -10.97
CA THR A 151 43.92 -19.75 -11.42
C THR A 151 44.36 -20.98 -10.64
N THR A 152 44.56 -22.07 -11.37
CA THR A 152 45.23 -23.29 -10.91
C THR A 152 46.68 -23.00 -10.52
N ALA A 153 47.12 -23.55 -9.39
CA ALA A 153 48.52 -23.76 -9.04
C ALA A 153 48.73 -25.23 -8.73
#